data_AF-A0A1Y3WFY7-F1
#
_entry.id   AF-A0A1Y3WFY7-F1
#
_cell.length_a   1.000
_cell.length_b   1.000
_cell.length_c   1.000
_cell.angle_alpha   90.00
_cell.angle_beta   90.00
_cell.angle_gamma   90.00
#
_symmetry.space_group_name_H-M   'P 1'
#
loop_
_entity.id
_entity.type
_entity.pdbx_description
1 polymer ?
#
loop_
_entity_poly.entity_id
_entity_poly.type
_entity_poly.pdbx_seq_one_letter_code
_entity_poly.pdbx_strand_id
1 'polypeptide(L)' 'MLVGFLKTGKDGNVCILSALNGEGRSIIKPGQYLYINVARGWIPVELKYSDREKQFYFEHLPNLPVNGRMALVK' A
#
# COMPACT_ATOMS: atom_id res chain seq x y z
N MET A 1 -7.90 12.91 1.63
CA MET A 1 -8.30 11.50 1.59
C MET A 1 -8.24 10.99 0.17
N LEU A 2 -7.34 10.04 -0.08
CA LEU A 2 -7.06 9.43 -1.37
C LEU A 2 -7.42 7.95 -1.30
N VAL A 3 -8.28 7.48 -2.20
CA VAL A 3 -8.63 6.06 -2.35
C VAL A 3 -8.16 5.59 -3.71
N GLY A 4 -7.51 4.43 -3.75
CA GLY A 4 -6.81 4.00 -4.95
C GLY A 4 -6.23 2.61 -4.85
N PHE A 5 -5.45 2.23 -5.86
CA PHE A 5 -4.66 1.01 -5.85
C PHE A 5 -3.19 1.29 -5.58
N LEU A 6 -2.59 0.49 -4.71
CA LEU A 6 -1.16 0.49 -4.45
C LEU A 6 -0.43 -0.17 -5.63
N LYS A 7 0.68 0.44 -6.02
CA LYS A 7 1.58 -0.06 -7.04
C LYS A 7 3.01 0.01 -6.53
N THR A 8 3.73 -1.11 -6.56
CA THR A 8 5.15 -1.15 -6.26
C THR A 8 5.96 -0.88 -7.54
N GLY A 9 7.05 -0.12 -7.43
CA GLY A 9 8.00 0.10 -8.52
C GLY A 9 8.66 -1.20 -8.97
N LYS A 10 9.29 -1.19 -10.17
CA LYS A 10 9.98 -2.37 -10.72
C LYS A 10 11.09 -2.88 -9.79
N ASP A 11 11.75 -1.97 -9.08
CA ASP A 11 12.84 -2.29 -8.15
C ASP A 11 12.33 -2.57 -6.72
N GLY A 12 11.01 -2.64 -6.52
CA GLY A 12 10.38 -2.96 -5.24
C GLY A 12 10.48 -1.88 -4.16
N ASN A 13 11.25 -0.82 -4.38
CA ASN A 13 11.64 0.20 -3.39
C ASN A 13 10.70 1.41 -3.27
N VAL A 14 9.77 1.59 -4.23
CA VAL A 14 8.78 2.67 -4.21
C VAL A 14 7.38 2.08 -4.17
N CYS A 15 6.52 2.61 -3.30
CA CYS A 15 5.10 2.29 -3.24
C CYS A 15 4.27 3.55 -3.55
N ILE A 16 3.36 3.47 -4.51
CA ILE A 16 2.51 4.59 -4.94
C ILE A 16 1.05 4.18 -4.82
N LEU A 17 0.24 5.02 -4.16
CA LEU A 17 -1.21 4.95 -4.23
C LEU A 17 -1.70 5.79 -5.40
N SER A 18 -2.36 5.16 -6.37
CA SER A 18 -2.95 5.85 -7.53
C SER A 18 -4.47 5.94 -7.38
N ALA A 19 -5.01 7.16 -7.43
CA ALA A 19 -6.43 7.43 -7.21
C ALA A 19 -7.33 6.68 -8.19
N LEU A 20 -8.51 6.26 -7.72
CA LEU A 20 -9.51 5.58 -8.57
C LEU A 20 -10.04 6.44 -9.72
N ASN A 21 -10.15 7.76 -9.51
CA ASN A 21 -10.59 8.71 -10.52
C ASN A 21 -9.49 9.07 -11.54
N GLY A 22 -8.29 8.48 -11.44
CA GLY A 22 -7.14 8.80 -12.30
C GLY A 22 -6.42 10.10 -11.94
N GLU A 23 -7.00 10.94 -11.09
CA GLU A 23 -6.48 12.25 -10.70
C GLU A 23 -5.96 12.20 -9.26
N GLY A 24 -4.68 11.83 -9.12
CA GLY A 24 -4.00 11.87 -7.84
C GLY A 24 -3.09 10.68 -7.63
N ARG A 25 -1.89 10.95 -7.11
CA ARG A 25 -0.94 9.93 -6.70
C ARG A 25 -0.29 10.37 -5.39
N SER A 26 -0.04 9.42 -4.52
CA SER A 26 0.72 9.65 -3.29
C SER A 26 1.79 8.59 -3.14
N ILE A 27 3.01 9.01 -2.78
CA ILE A 27 4.09 8.10 -2.41
C ILE A 27 3.81 7.64 -0.98
N ILE A 28 3.67 6.33 -0.79
CA ILE A 28 3.45 5.74 0.53
C ILE A 28 4.80 5.28 1.07
N LYS A 29 5.20 5.85 2.20
CA LYS A 29 6.50 5.56 2.82
C LYS A 29 6.38 4.39 3.81
N PRO A 30 7.46 3.60 4.02
CA PRO A 30 7.53 2.70 5.16
C PRO A 30 7.26 3.47 6.47
N GLY A 31 6.51 2.85 7.40
CA GLY A 31 6.07 3.47 8.64
C GLY A 31 4.72 4.19 8.54
N GLN A 32 4.20 4.38 7.33
CA GLN A 32 2.92 5.06 7.14
C GLN A 32 1.74 4.11 7.38
N TYR A 33 0.74 4.60 8.11
CA TYR A 33 -0.52 3.91 8.30
C TYR A 33 -1.48 4.19 7.14
N LEU A 34 -2.16 3.14 6.70
CA LEU A 34 -3.21 3.20 5.68
C LEU A 34 -4.33 2.23 6.03
N TYR A 35 -5.49 2.41 5.42
CA TYR A 35 -6.53 1.38 5.42
C TYR A 35 -6.43 0.57 4.14
N ILE A 36 -6.45 -0.75 4.23
CA ILE A 36 -6.54 -1.63 3.06
C ILE A 36 -7.91 -2.31 3.02
N ASN A 37 -8.41 -2.51 1.80
CA ASN A 37 -9.64 -3.26 1.59
C ASN A 37 -9.33 -4.76 1.56
N VAL A 38 -9.96 -5.50 2.48
CA VAL A 38 -9.91 -6.96 2.54
C VAL A 38 -11.34 -7.48 2.60
N ALA A 39 -11.73 -8.28 1.61
CA ALA A 39 -13.08 -8.78 1.40
C ALA A 39 -14.13 -7.66 1.30
N ARG A 40 -14.75 -7.26 2.42
CA ARG A 40 -15.78 -6.21 2.50
C ARG A 40 -15.50 -5.17 3.58
N GLY A 41 -14.30 -5.18 4.17
CA GLY A 41 -13.91 -4.31 5.27
C GLY A 41 -12.66 -3.51 4.96
N TRP A 42 -12.53 -2.38 5.65
CA TRP A 42 -11.30 -1.59 5.71
C TRP A 42 -10.60 -1.90 7.03
N ILE A 43 -9.36 -2.39 6.94
CA ILE A 43 -8.54 -2.65 8.12
C ILE A 43 -7.34 -1.70 8.14
N PRO A 44 -6.98 -1.13 9.29
CA PRO A 44 -5.78 -0.32 9.42
C PRO A 44 -4.54 -1.21 9.39
N VAL A 45 -3.53 -0.81 8.61
CA VAL A 45 -2.24 -1.50 8.53
C VAL A 45 -1.11 -0.47 8.46
N GLU A 46 0.05 -0.85 8.97
CA GLU A 46 1.30 -0.13 8.73
C GLU A 46 2.00 -0.72 7.51
N LEU A 47 2.44 0.12 6.57
CA LEU A 47 3.29 -0.32 5.47
C LEU A 47 4.73 -0.43 5.95
N LYS A 48 5.37 -1.56 5.72
CA LYS A 48 6.80 -1.78 5.99
C LYS A 48 7.54 -2.17 4.72
N TYR A 49 8.86 -2.06 4.76
CA TYR A 49 9.74 -2.53 3.71
C TYR A 49 10.76 -3.49 4.30
N SER A 50 10.97 -4.63 3.65
CA SER A 50 11.99 -5.60 4.03
C SER A 50 13.24 -5.36 3.20
N ASP A 51 14.33 -4.94 3.84
CA ASP A 51 15.62 -4.78 3.14
C ASP A 51 16.22 -6.11 2.67
N ARG A 52 15.89 -7.21 3.35
CA ARG A 52 16.32 -8.57 3.00
C ARG A 52 15.58 -9.08 1.76
N GLU A 53 14.27 -8.95 1.76
CA GLU A 53 13.40 -9.48 0.68
C GLU A 53 13.17 -8.45 -0.44
N LYS A 54 13.67 -7.22 -0.28
CA LYS A 54 13.50 -6.09 -1.21
C LYS A 54 12.05 -5.85 -1.64
N GLN A 55 11.13 -5.97 -0.68
CA GLN A 55 9.70 -5.83 -0.95
C GLN A 55 8.95 -5.13 0.18
N PHE A 56 7.85 -4.48 -0.19
CA PHE A 56 6.87 -3.96 0.76
C PHE A 56 5.96 -5.06 1.29
N TYR A 57 5.59 -4.94 2.55
CA TYR A 57 4.60 -5.79 3.20
C TYR A 57 3.75 -4.98 4.19
N PHE A 58 2.60 -5.53 4.56
CA PHE A 58 1.78 -4.99 5.64
C PHE A 58 2.18 -5.64 6.95
N GLU A 59 2.49 -4.83 7.97
CA GLU A 59 2.80 -5.33 9.32
C GLU A 59 1.65 -6.24 9.81
N HIS A 60 2.00 -7.37 10.41
CA HIS A 60 1.07 -8.44 10.83
C HIS A 60 0.27 -9.15 9.72
N LEU A 61 0.44 -8.78 8.44
CA LEU A 61 -0.19 -9.44 7.29
C LEU A 61 0.83 -9.71 6.15
N PRO A 62 1.95 -10.40 6.43
CA PRO A 62 3.07 -10.52 5.48
C PRO A 62 2.73 -11.30 4.20
N ASN A 63 1.72 -12.17 4.24
CA ASN A 63 1.29 -12.96 3.09
C ASN A 63 0.33 -12.21 2.15
N LEU A 64 -0.13 -11.02 2.55
CA LEU A 64 -1.06 -10.24 1.74
C LEU A 64 -0.28 -9.35 0.78
N PRO A 65 -0.46 -9.49 -0.56
CA PRO A 65 0.30 -8.71 -1.50
C PRO A 65 -0.09 -7.22 -1.43
N VAL A 66 0.95 -6.37 -1.38
CA VAL A 66 0.82 -4.91 -1.41
C VAL A 66 0.46 -4.42 -2.81
N ASN A 67 1.14 -4.94 -3.83
CA ASN A 67 0.90 -4.53 -5.22
C ASN A 67 -0.52 -4.92 -5.66
N GLY A 68 -1.26 -3.97 -6.23
CA GLY A 68 -2.65 -4.14 -6.64
C GLY A 68 -3.67 -4.07 -5.51
N ARG A 69 -3.25 -3.85 -4.25
CA ARG A 69 -4.17 -3.73 -3.13
C ARG A 69 -4.89 -2.38 -3.15
N MET A 70 -6.20 -2.38 -2.96
CA MET A 70 -6.95 -1.15 -2.76
C MET A 70 -6.68 -0.58 -1.36
N ALA A 71 -6.35 0.71 -1.30
CA ALA A 71 -6.01 1.41 -0.08
C ALA A 71 -6.67 2.78 0.01
N LEU A 72 -6.83 3.24 1.24
CA LEU A 72 -7.29 4.58 1.61
C LEU A 72 -6.26 5.21 2.52
N VAL A 73 -5.80 6.41 2.15
CA VAL A 73 -4.91 7.26 2.94
C VAL A 73 -5.64 8.57 3.22
N LYS A 74 -5.64 9.02 4.46
CA LYS A 74 -6.32 10.27 4.83
C LYS A 74 -5.56 11.49 4.31
#